data_AF-A0A9D9G665-F1
#
_entry.id   AF-A0A9D9G665-F1
#
_cell.length_a   1.000
_cell.length_b   1.000
_cell.length_c   1.000
_cell.angle_alpha   90.00
_cell.angle_beta   90.00
_cell.angle_gamma   90.00
#
_symmetry.space_group_name_H-M   'P 1'
#
loop_
_entity.id
_entity.type
_entity.pdbx_description
1 polymer ?
#
loop_
_entity_poly.entity_id
_entity_poly.type
_entity_poly.pdbx_seq_one_letter_code
_entity_poly.pdbx_strand_id
1 'polypeptide(L)'
;MINFFAIVLIIFIGIILLVLKKRSFKKLINKSNLYSIELNKNNNFSPNKNSFLYNHEEKKYSVFYKNSQRNKMFSLFKGNTENKLKALKIAEELADKSTLPILRKGLKDISPEVVEISAFLIRKFK
;
A
#
# COMPACT_ATOMS: atom_id res chain seq x y z
N MET A 1 -37.38 -39.60 -11.49
CA MET A 1 -37.96 -38.51 -10.67
C MET A 1 -36.83 -37.65 -10.17
N ILE A 2 -36.70 -36.42 -10.67
CA ILE A 2 -35.66 -35.51 -10.16
C ILE A 2 -36.05 -35.13 -8.73
N ASN A 3 -35.17 -35.44 -7.79
CA ASN A 3 -35.43 -35.22 -6.38
C ASN A 3 -35.55 -33.71 -6.12
N PHE A 4 -36.55 -33.26 -5.37
CA PHE A 4 -36.76 -31.83 -5.07
C PHE A 4 -35.48 -31.17 -4.52
N PHE A 5 -34.73 -31.91 -3.71
CA PHE A 5 -33.41 -31.51 -3.21
C PHE A 5 -32.39 -31.18 -4.30
N ALA A 6 -32.39 -31.91 -5.42
CA ALA A 6 -31.46 -31.67 -6.53
C ALA A 6 -31.76 -30.33 -7.22
N ILE A 7 -33.04 -29.97 -7.37
CA ILE A 7 -33.48 -28.70 -7.96
C ILE A 7 -33.04 -27.53 -7.06
N VAL A 8 -33.24 -27.66 -5.75
CA VAL A 8 -32.83 -26.64 -4.77
C VAL A 8 -31.31 -26.46 -4.78
N LEU A 9 -30.53 -27.55 -4.85
CA LEU A 9 -29.07 -27.49 -4.92
C LEU A 9 -28.57 -26.75 -6.17
N ILE A 10 -29.15 -27.01 -7.34
CA ILE A 10 -28.77 -26.35 -8.59
C ILE A 10 -29.01 -24.83 -8.51
N ILE A 11 -30.15 -24.42 -7.98
CA ILE A 11 -30.49 -22.99 -7.80
C ILE A 11 -29.51 -22.34 -6.80
N PHE A 12 -29.20 -23.03 -5.70
CA PHE A 12 -28.27 -22.54 -4.68
C PHE A 12 -26.86 -22.34 -5.23
N ILE A 13 -26.36 -23.29 -6.04
CA ILE A 13 -25.07 -23.20 -6.72
C ILE A 13 -25.05 -22.04 -7.73
N GLY A 14 -26.14 -21.83 -8.47
CA GLY A 14 -26.29 -20.69 -9.38
C GLY A 14 -26.18 -19.34 -8.67
N ILE A 15 -26.80 -19.20 -7.50
CA ILE A 15 -26.75 -17.97 -6.68
C ILE A 15 -25.33 -17.75 -6.13
N ILE A 16 -24.66 -18.79 -5.63
CA ILE A 16 -23.27 -18.70 -5.15
C ILE A 16 -22.33 -18.25 -6.27
N LEU A 17 -22.45 -18.83 -7.46
CA LEU A 17 -21.66 -18.46 -8.63
C LEU A 17 -21.90 -17.00 -9.06
N LEU A 18 -23.16 -16.53 -9.01
CA LEU A 18 -23.52 -15.15 -9.34
C LEU A 18 -22.87 -14.15 -8.37
N VAL A 19 -22.91 -14.43 -7.06
CA VAL A 19 -22.30 -13.60 -6.01
C VAL A 19 -20.78 -13.61 -6.11
N LEU A 20 -20.16 -14.79 -6.32
CA LEU A 20 -18.71 -14.91 -6.47
C LEU A 20 -18.20 -14.24 -7.75
N LYS A 21 -18.92 -14.33 -8.87
CA LYS A 21 -18.60 -13.64 -10.13
C LYS A 21 -18.61 -12.12 -9.95
N LYS A 22 -19.53 -11.57 -9.16
CA LYS A 22 -19.56 -10.12 -8.85
C LYS A 22 -18.40 -9.69 -7.93
N ARG A 23 -17.85 -10.61 -7.14
CA ARG A 23 -16.78 -10.35 -6.15
C ARG A 23 -15.36 -10.59 -6.68
N SER A 24 -15.16 -11.50 -7.64
CA SER A 24 -13.82 -11.96 -8.06
C SER A 24 -13.07 -11.02 -9.01
N PHE A 25 -13.74 -10.12 -9.75
CA PHE A 25 -13.04 -9.22 -10.69
C PHE A 25 -12.47 -7.93 -10.09
N LYS A 26 -12.85 -7.57 -8.85
CA LYS A 26 -12.19 -6.46 -8.14
C LYS A 26 -10.89 -6.85 -7.44
N LYS A 27 -10.61 -8.15 -7.32
CA LYS A 27 -9.45 -8.67 -6.57
C LYS A 27 -8.30 -9.19 -7.44
N LEU A 28 -8.51 -9.36 -8.75
CA LEU A 28 -7.47 -9.79 -9.70
C LEU A 28 -6.72 -8.64 -10.41
N ILE A 29 -7.07 -7.38 -10.11
CA ILE A 29 -6.29 -6.19 -10.53
C ILE A 29 -5.26 -5.81 -9.45
N ASN A 30 -5.30 -6.44 -8.27
CA ASN A 30 -4.10 -6.68 -7.47
C ASN A 30 -3.34 -7.88 -8.07
N LYS A 31 -3.17 -7.90 -9.40
CA LYS A 31 -2.01 -8.58 -9.96
C LYS A 31 -0.86 -7.85 -9.33
N SER A 32 -0.18 -8.57 -8.45
CA SER A 32 1.14 -8.25 -7.97
C SER A 32 1.92 -7.61 -9.12
N ASN A 33 2.02 -6.28 -9.10
CA ASN A 33 3.26 -5.65 -9.48
C ASN A 33 4.24 -6.14 -8.41
N LEU A 34 4.71 -7.39 -8.60
CA LEU A 34 5.99 -7.80 -8.12
C LEU A 34 6.89 -6.69 -8.63
N TYR A 35 7.32 -5.85 -7.70
CA TYR A 35 8.45 -4.97 -7.89
C TYR A 35 9.61 -5.88 -8.26
N SER A 36 9.72 -6.27 -9.54
CA SER A 36 10.97 -6.71 -10.13
C SER A 36 11.81 -5.45 -10.26
N ILE A 37 12.27 -4.95 -9.11
CA ILE A 37 13.33 -3.96 -9.06
C ILE A 37 14.55 -4.74 -9.48
N GLU A 38 14.85 -4.67 -10.77
CA GLU A 38 16.14 -5.07 -11.29
C GLU A 38 17.17 -4.12 -10.66
N LEU A 39 17.73 -4.56 -9.53
CA LEU A 39 18.70 -3.80 -8.74
C LEU A 39 20.04 -3.78 -9.47
N ASN A 40 20.22 -2.84 -10.37
CA ASN A 40 21.54 -2.53 -10.91
C ASN A 40 22.37 -1.82 -9.82
N LYS A 41 23.30 -2.57 -9.24
CA LYS A 41 24.07 -2.24 -8.04
C LYS A 41 25.28 -1.38 -8.38
N ASN A 42 25.08 -0.12 -8.75
CA ASN A 42 26.17 0.86 -8.85
C ASN A 42 26.14 1.79 -7.64
N ASN A 43 26.90 1.40 -6.62
CA ASN A 43 27.14 2.17 -5.41
C ASN A 43 28.13 3.29 -5.72
N ASN A 44 27.66 4.55 -5.73
CA ASN A 44 28.50 5.73 -5.50
C ASN A 44 27.63 6.81 -4.86
N PHE A 45 27.62 6.85 -3.52
CA PHE A 45 26.86 7.83 -2.75
C PHE A 45 27.82 8.88 -2.19
N SER A 46 27.87 10.05 -2.83
CA SER A 46 28.46 11.28 -2.26
C SER A 46 27.34 12.18 -1.72
N PRO A 47 27.34 12.55 -0.42
CA PRO A 47 26.26 13.37 0.13
C PRO A 47 26.55 14.85 -0.14
N ASN A 48 26.12 15.37 -1.29
CA ASN A 48 26.10 16.81 -1.51
C ASN A 48 24.91 17.41 -0.73
N LYS A 49 25.19 18.30 0.23
CA LYS A 49 24.22 19.01 1.07
C LYS A 49 23.56 20.13 0.28
N ASN A 50 22.78 19.78 -0.73
CA ASN A 50 21.86 20.73 -1.38
C ASN A 50 20.47 20.51 -0.80
N SER A 51 19.81 21.59 -0.40
CA SER A 51 18.43 21.58 0.07
C SER A 51 17.54 20.94 -0.98
N PHE A 52 17.25 19.65 -0.82
CA PHE A 52 16.39 18.88 -1.69
C PHE A 52 15.02 19.57 -1.75
N LEU A 53 14.78 20.27 -2.86
CA LEU A 53 13.50 20.88 -3.15
C LEU A 53 12.56 19.71 -3.47
N TYR A 54 11.61 19.48 -2.58
CA TYR A 54 10.58 18.45 -2.71
C TYR A 54 9.75 18.74 -3.97
N ASN A 55 10.17 18.22 -5.12
CA ASN A 55 9.49 18.36 -6.40
C ASN A 55 8.46 17.23 -6.59
N HIS A 56 7.62 16.99 -5.58
CA HIS A 56 6.46 16.13 -5.77
C HIS A 56 5.24 16.98 -6.04
N GLU A 57 4.44 16.60 -7.04
CA GLU A 57 3.14 17.19 -7.29
C GLU A 57 2.27 16.95 -6.06
N GLU A 58 2.23 17.94 -5.15
CA GLU A 58 1.33 17.89 -4.01
C GLU A 58 -0.10 17.83 -4.53
N LYS A 59 -0.69 16.64 -4.48
CA LYS A 59 -2.11 16.48 -4.70
C LYS A 59 -2.85 17.45 -3.78
N LYS A 60 -3.70 18.30 -4.36
CA LYS A 60 -4.54 19.26 -3.64
C LYS A 60 -5.61 18.53 -2.83
N TYR A 61 -5.21 17.97 -1.70
CA TYR A 61 -6.11 17.47 -0.67
C TYR A 61 -6.44 18.57 0.33
N SER A 62 -7.66 18.55 0.87
CA SER A 62 -8.00 19.43 1.99
C SER A 62 -7.12 19.15 3.21
N VAL A 63 -6.85 20.17 4.02
CA VAL A 63 -6.08 20.04 5.26
C VAL A 63 -6.70 18.99 6.18
N PHE A 64 -8.03 18.96 6.25
CA PHE A 64 -8.78 17.96 7.02
C PHE A 64 -8.51 16.53 6.54
N TYR A 65 -8.52 16.29 5.22
CA TYR A 65 -8.22 14.97 4.66
C TYR A 65 -6.77 14.56 4.96
N LYS A 66 -5.79 15.46 4.74
CA LYS A 66 -4.39 15.19 5.07
C LYS A 66 -4.22 14.81 6.55
N ASN A 67 -4.90 15.53 7.46
CA ASN A 67 -4.89 15.24 8.90
C ASN A 67 -5.50 13.87 9.23
N SER A 68 -6.67 13.56 8.66
CA SER A 68 -7.34 12.27 8.87
C SER A 68 -6.46 11.09 8.41
N GLN A 69 -5.88 11.20 7.21
CA GLN A 69 -4.99 10.17 6.67
C GLN A 69 -3.71 10.03 7.50
N ARG A 70 -3.13 11.14 7.95
CA ARG A 70 -1.98 11.09 8.88
C ARG A 70 -2.31 10.31 10.15
N ASN A 71 -3.41 10.65 10.82
CA ASN A 71 -3.80 9.98 12.06
C ASN A 71 -4.01 8.48 11.85
N LYS A 72 -4.65 8.10 10.73
CA LYS A 72 -4.82 6.72 10.32
C LYS A 72 -3.48 6.02 10.05
N MET A 73 -2.58 6.67 9.33
CA MET A 73 -1.22 6.17 9.07
C MET A 73 -0.45 5.90 10.36
N PHE A 74 -0.43 6.86 11.30
CA PHE A 74 0.24 6.70 12.59
C PHE A 74 -0.35 5.57 13.42
N SER A 75 -1.68 5.41 13.41
CA SER A 75 -2.37 4.32 14.11
C SER A 75 -2.00 2.96 13.53
N LEU A 76 -2.08 2.81 12.21
CA LEU A 76 -1.76 1.57 11.51
C LEU A 76 -0.29 1.15 11.69
N PHE A 77 0.64 2.10 11.73
CA PHE A 77 2.07 1.82 11.85
C PHE A 77 2.47 1.20 13.21
N LYS A 78 1.62 1.30 14.23
CA LYS A 78 1.81 0.62 15.52
C LYS A 78 1.42 -0.87 15.50
N GLY A 79 0.75 -1.32 14.45
CA GLY A 79 0.23 -2.68 14.33
C GLY A 79 1.24 -3.70 13.79
N ASN A 80 0.71 -4.80 13.28
CA ASN A 80 1.48 -5.84 12.61
C ASN A 80 2.05 -5.36 11.25
N THR A 81 2.86 -6.21 10.61
CA THR A 81 3.48 -5.94 9.31
C THR A 81 2.46 -5.49 8.27
N GLU A 82 1.31 -6.18 8.15
CA GLU A 82 0.27 -5.82 7.18
C GLU A 82 -0.26 -4.40 7.41
N ASN A 83 -0.49 -4.01 8.66
CA ASN A 83 -0.94 -2.66 9.00
C ASN A 83 0.15 -1.63 8.72
N LYS A 84 1.42 -1.96 8.97
CA LYS A 84 2.55 -1.09 8.61
C LYS A 84 2.62 -0.87 7.10
N LEU A 85 2.44 -1.91 6.30
CA LEU A 85 2.38 -1.80 4.83
C LEU A 85 1.21 -0.92 4.38
N LYS A 86 0.03 -1.04 5.01
CA LYS A 86 -1.11 -0.13 4.75
C LYS A 86 -0.77 1.32 5.11
N ALA A 87 -0.04 1.55 6.20
CA ALA A 87 0.42 2.88 6.58
C ALA A 87 1.42 3.45 5.55
N LEU A 88 2.36 2.64 5.05
CA LEU A 88 3.29 3.06 4.00
C LEU A 88 2.57 3.42 2.70
N LYS A 89 1.49 2.71 2.36
CA LYS A 89 0.63 3.09 1.21
C LYS A 89 -0.02 4.46 1.39
N ILE A 90 -0.46 4.81 2.61
CA ILE A 90 -0.99 6.15 2.90
C ILE A 90 0.12 7.19 2.80
N ALA A 91 1.33 6.88 3.26
CA ALA A 91 2.49 7.75 3.12
C ALA A 91 2.79 8.04 1.65
N GLU A 92 2.75 7.02 0.79
CA GLU A 92 2.90 7.17 -0.66
C GLU A 92 1.80 8.03 -1.28
N GLU A 93 0.54 7.83 -0.88
CA GLU A 93 -0.59 8.60 -1.41
C GLU A 93 -0.51 10.09 -1.04
N LEU A 94 -0.12 10.38 0.20
CA LEU A 94 0.01 11.75 0.70
C LEU A 94 1.25 12.45 0.14
N ALA A 95 2.36 11.71 -0.01
CA ALA A 95 3.66 12.18 -0.52
C ALA A 95 4.14 13.52 0.07
N ASP A 96 3.78 13.76 1.34
CA ASP A 96 4.05 15.01 2.06
C ASP A 96 5.24 14.80 3.01
N LYS A 97 6.00 15.86 3.28
CA LYS A 97 7.08 15.91 4.28
C LYS A 97 6.62 15.40 5.65
N SER A 98 5.34 15.58 5.99
CA SER A 98 4.74 15.08 7.23
C SER A 98 4.75 13.54 7.37
N THR A 99 4.99 12.79 6.29
CA THR A 99 5.08 11.32 6.29
C THR A 99 6.47 10.80 6.64
N LEU A 100 7.51 11.64 6.51
CA LEU A 100 8.91 11.28 6.78
C LEU A 100 9.18 10.64 8.15
N PRO A 101 8.55 11.08 9.26
CA PRO A 101 8.79 10.46 10.57
C PRO A 101 8.42 8.97 10.59
N ILE A 102 7.35 8.56 9.87
CA ILE A 102 6.96 7.15 9.77
C ILE A 102 7.98 6.39 8.94
N LEU A 103 8.36 6.93 7.78
CA LEU A 103 9.31 6.25 6.90
C LEU A 103 10.65 6.01 7.60
N ARG A 104 11.14 7.00 8.37
CA ARG A 104 12.35 6.86 9.19
C ARG A 104 12.22 5.80 10.29
N LYS A 105 11.01 5.63 10.85
CA LYS A 105 10.74 4.52 11.79
C LYS A 105 10.72 3.18 11.06
N GLY A 106 10.17 3.12 9.85
CA GLY A 106 10.14 1.91 9.03
C GLY A 106 11.50 1.41 8.58
N LEU A 107 12.50 2.29 8.46
CA LEU A 107 13.89 1.88 8.26
C LEU A 107 14.48 1.05 9.42
N LYS A 108 13.88 1.13 10.61
CA LYS A 108 14.28 0.36 11.79
C LYS A 108 13.34 -0.81 12.07
N ASP A 109 12.46 -1.15 11.13
CA ASP A 109 11.53 -2.25 11.30
C ASP A 109 12.24 -3.61 11.20
N ILE A 110 11.64 -4.63 11.81
CA ILE A 110 12.13 -6.02 11.74
C ILE A 110 11.78 -6.62 10.38
N SER A 111 10.65 -6.21 9.79
CA SER A 111 10.21 -6.73 8.49
C SER A 111 11.05 -6.11 7.36
N PRO A 112 11.73 -6.93 6.53
CA PRO A 112 12.53 -6.42 5.41
C PRO A 112 11.68 -5.65 4.40
N GLU A 113 10.45 -6.11 4.15
CA GLU A 113 9.51 -5.46 3.22
C GLU A 113 9.16 -4.02 3.66
N VAL A 114 8.92 -3.82 4.96
CA VAL A 114 8.65 -2.50 5.53
C VAL A 114 9.87 -1.58 5.39
N VAL A 115 11.07 -2.12 5.60
CA VAL A 115 12.34 -1.38 5.46
C VAL A 115 12.55 -0.95 4.01
N GLU A 116 12.42 -1.88 3.06
CA GLU A 116 12.63 -1.62 1.63
C GLU A 116 11.68 -0.56 1.08
N ILE A 117 10.38 -0.70 1.36
CA ILE A 117 9.38 0.26 0.92
C ILE A 117 9.63 1.63 1.57
N SER A 118 9.97 1.66 2.87
CA SER A 118 10.29 2.91 3.55
C SER A 118 11.49 3.62 2.92
N ALA A 119 12.56 2.88 2.61
CA ALA A 119 13.73 3.42 1.94
C ALA A 119 13.41 3.93 0.53
N PHE A 120 12.63 3.16 -0.23
CA PHE A 120 12.17 3.54 -1.55
C PHE A 120 11.35 4.84 -1.53
N LEU A 121 10.39 4.96 -0.62
CA LEU A 121 9.57 6.16 -0.48
C LEU A 121 10.40 7.38 -0.06
N ILE A 122 11.36 7.22 0.88
CA ILE A 122 12.28 8.30 1.26
C ILE A 122 13.07 8.79 0.05
N ARG A 123 13.55 7.86 -0.79
CA ARG A 123 14.29 8.21 -2.02
C ARG A 123 13.39 8.93 -3.03
N LYS A 124 12.14 8.51 -3.19
CA LYS A 124 11.16 9.12 -4.11
C LYS A 124 10.75 10.52 -3.66
N PHE A 125 10.77 10.78 -2.36
CA PHE A 125 10.40 12.07 -1.76
C PHE A 125 11.57 13.06 -1.69
N LYS A 126 12.79 12.61 -1.95
CA LYS A 126 14.01 13.42 -1.92
C LYS A 126 14.27 14.05 -3.28
#